data_AF-M4NIZ9-F1
#
_entry.id   AF-M4NIZ9-F1
#
_cell.length_a   1.000
_cell.length_b   1.000
_cell.length_c   1.000
_cell.angle_alpha   90.00
_cell.angle_beta   90.00
_cell.angle_gamma   90.00
#
_symmetry.space_group_name_H-M   'P 1'
#
loop_
_entity.id
_entity.type
_entity.pdbx_description
1 polymer ?
#
loop_
_entity_poly.entity_id
_entity_poly.type
_entity_poly.pdbx_seq_one_letter_code
_entity_poly.pdbx_strand_id
1 'polypeptide(L)'
;MSPFELLGLAADADERAIKRAYAQRLRATRPEDDPQGFQRLHAAYQAALQHCRACMTGELAASFNPPMDRSVLVPTRSEPLPAAPEPPTLPHVNPDAFCTAAFELAAAGDAPALQAWLAGRPELWSLQRKAHTGHALMEKLYRQVPPMPADCLATLLRFFDLDHALAGHDPLALLQLERRTRLAWQLEVADREVLAARLAIRSSSQRRRAHWIVRLLMRPFRWPRVLFVGMNSANAGLIADFVDGVSDNHPEDLPAAINRRQLAFWRAAAERDRVTRPRLILGGARSAAMLLLGMLLAPLLSQWFSGRMSFQTMLIAIGMLMIPSALWALWMAWSLLVSWYLRPECMTARRSVRAYLVPALCAGGVVLGAEGLDGFGLVLIAPAFWLAVRRYWYRHASRHALLRSGHVRLMSLLAIPVLHGVLNAGRGGELVSFGEIIAALAMLAWTADLRKQRQRSAEAG
;
A
#
# COMPACT_ATOMS: atom_id res chain seq x y z
N MET A 1 6.16 -19.23 50.19
CA MET A 1 4.97 -19.96 49.72
C MET A 1 5.39 -20.76 48.51
N SER A 2 5.21 -22.07 48.56
CA SER A 2 5.50 -22.91 47.40
C SER A 2 4.51 -22.59 46.26
N PRO A 3 4.89 -22.71 44.98
CA PRO A 3 4.00 -22.43 43.85
C PRO A 3 2.74 -23.32 43.85
N PHE A 4 2.81 -24.50 44.47
CA PHE A 4 1.69 -25.43 44.66
C PHE A 4 0.72 -24.96 45.76
N GLU A 5 1.20 -24.40 46.88
CA GLU A 5 0.35 -23.77 47.91
C GLU A 5 -0.46 -22.59 47.35
N LEU A 6 0.16 -21.78 46.48
CA LEU A 6 -0.49 -20.65 45.79
C LEU A 6 -1.53 -21.07 44.75
N LEU A 7 -1.60 -22.35 44.40
CA LEU A 7 -2.65 -22.96 43.57
C LEU A 7 -3.61 -23.84 44.39
N GLY A 8 -3.30 -24.10 45.66
CA GLY A 8 -4.07 -24.96 46.57
C GLY A 8 -3.93 -26.44 46.26
N LEU A 9 -2.78 -26.85 45.72
CA LEU A 9 -2.48 -28.22 45.29
C LEU A 9 -1.37 -28.83 46.15
N ALA A 10 -1.35 -30.16 46.25
CA ALA A 10 -0.23 -30.91 46.81
C ALA A 10 0.99 -30.84 45.87
N ALA A 11 2.19 -31.02 46.43
CA ALA A 11 3.47 -30.84 45.72
C ALA A 11 3.71 -31.87 44.59
N ASP A 12 2.92 -32.94 44.54
CA ASP A 12 2.95 -34.04 43.59
C ASP A 12 1.82 -33.98 42.53
N ALA A 13 1.12 -32.84 42.42
CA ALA A 13 -0.03 -32.71 41.53
C ALA A 13 0.34 -32.79 40.04
N ASP A 14 -0.38 -33.63 39.28
CA ASP A 14 -0.21 -33.81 37.84
C ASP A 14 -0.50 -32.54 37.01
N GLU A 15 0.09 -32.46 35.81
CA GLU A 15 -0.09 -31.33 34.88
C GLU A 15 -1.57 -31.00 34.58
N ARG A 16 -2.43 -32.02 34.54
CA ARG A 16 -3.88 -31.86 34.35
C ARG A 16 -4.56 -31.22 35.56
N ALA A 17 -4.12 -31.54 36.78
CA ALA A 17 -4.63 -30.95 38.02
C ALA A 17 -4.22 -29.48 38.15
N ILE A 18 -2.97 -29.15 37.80
CA ILE A 18 -2.45 -27.77 37.78
C ILE A 18 -3.25 -26.87 36.84
N LYS A 19 -3.51 -27.33 35.60
CA LYS A 19 -4.31 -26.57 34.61
C LYS A 19 -5.75 -26.35 35.06
N ARG A 20 -6.37 -27.35 35.70
CA ARG A 20 -7.74 -27.26 36.22
C ARG A 20 -7.84 -26.28 37.40
N ALA A 21 -6.91 -26.32 38.34
CA ALA A 21 -6.87 -25.39 39.47
C ALA A 21 -6.62 -23.94 39.02
N TYR A 22 -5.73 -23.73 38.04
CA TYR A 22 -5.51 -22.42 37.44
C TYR A 22 -6.77 -21.87 36.77
N ALA A 23 -7.48 -22.67 35.97
CA ALA A 23 -8.73 -22.25 35.33
C ALA A 23 -9.84 -21.91 36.34
N GLN A 24 -9.89 -22.61 37.47
CA GLN A 24 -10.85 -22.35 38.54
C GLN A 24 -10.54 -21.05 39.28
N ARG A 25 -9.27 -20.76 39.59
CA ARG A 25 -8.85 -19.51 40.26
C ARG A 25 -8.85 -18.30 39.33
N LEU A 26 -8.62 -18.51 38.03
CA LEU A 26 -8.74 -17.45 37.01
C LEU A 26 -10.18 -16.96 36.87
N ARG A 27 -11.19 -17.84 37.03
CA ARG A 27 -12.60 -17.42 37.02
C ARG A 27 -12.98 -16.55 38.22
N ALA A 28 -12.28 -16.72 39.35
CA ALA A 28 -12.48 -15.93 40.56
C ALA A 28 -11.68 -14.62 40.56
N THR A 29 -10.57 -14.55 39.83
CA THR A 29 -9.67 -13.39 39.80
C THR A 29 -9.83 -12.66 38.46
N ARG A 30 -10.77 -11.72 38.38
CA ARG A 30 -10.96 -10.90 37.17
C ARG A 30 -9.75 -9.97 36.98
N PRO A 31 -9.12 -9.93 35.79
CA PRO A 31 -7.92 -9.11 35.53
C PRO A 31 -8.12 -7.60 35.72
N GLU A 32 -9.38 -7.14 35.65
CA GLU A 32 -9.78 -5.74 35.83
C GLU A 32 -9.68 -5.27 37.30
N ASP A 33 -9.80 -6.19 38.26
CA ASP A 33 -9.91 -5.87 39.70
C ASP A 33 -8.57 -5.98 40.46
N ASP A 34 -7.65 -6.87 40.05
CA ASP A 34 -6.31 -6.99 40.66
C ASP A 34 -5.23 -7.48 39.66
N PRO A 35 -4.51 -6.57 38.98
CA PRO A 35 -3.46 -6.93 38.02
C PRO A 35 -2.23 -7.57 38.68
N GLN A 36 -1.92 -7.24 39.95
CA GLN A 36 -0.78 -7.82 40.67
C GLN A 36 -1.10 -9.22 41.21
N GLY A 37 -2.37 -9.49 41.55
CA GLY A 37 -2.87 -10.82 41.91
C GLY A 37 -2.83 -11.78 40.73
N PHE A 38 -3.21 -11.33 39.54
CA PHE A 38 -3.12 -12.12 38.31
C PHE A 38 -1.68 -12.50 37.95
N GLN A 39 -0.73 -11.55 38.05
CA GLN A 39 0.68 -11.82 37.77
C GLN A 39 1.27 -12.86 38.74
N ARG A 40 0.94 -12.77 40.04
CA ARG A 40 1.37 -13.74 41.04
C ARG A 40 0.79 -15.14 40.79
N LEU A 41 -0.49 -15.22 40.41
CA LEU A 41 -1.15 -16.48 40.06
C LEU A 41 -0.55 -17.12 38.79
N HIS A 42 -0.27 -16.31 37.78
CA HIS A 42 0.30 -16.77 36.52
C HIS A 42 1.76 -17.24 36.68
N ALA A 43 2.56 -16.52 37.47
CA ALA A 43 3.93 -16.92 37.80
C ALA A 43 3.96 -18.24 38.58
N ALA A 44 3.06 -18.43 39.56
CA ALA A 44 2.94 -19.69 40.30
C ALA A 44 2.54 -20.87 39.39
N TYR A 45 1.61 -20.65 38.45
CA TYR A 45 1.22 -21.64 37.44
C TYR A 45 2.39 -22.07 36.56
N GLN A 46 3.16 -21.11 36.03
CA GLN A 46 4.32 -21.42 35.20
C GLN A 46 5.41 -22.18 35.96
N ALA A 47 5.69 -21.78 37.22
CA ALA A 47 6.67 -22.45 38.07
C ALA A 47 6.27 -23.90 38.40
N ALA A 48 5.00 -24.16 38.71
CA ALA A 48 4.49 -25.51 38.98
C ALA A 48 4.59 -26.41 37.73
N LEU A 49 4.27 -25.88 36.56
CA LEU A 49 4.31 -26.62 35.29
C LEU A 49 5.75 -26.95 34.85
N GLN A 50 6.70 -26.06 35.13
CA GLN A 50 8.12 -26.32 34.95
C GLN A 50 8.64 -27.40 35.92
N HIS A 51 8.18 -27.40 37.18
CA HIS A 51 8.57 -28.41 38.17
C HIS A 51 8.09 -29.81 37.78
N CYS A 52 6.84 -29.98 37.33
CA CYS A 52 6.34 -31.28 36.83
C CYS A 52 7.14 -31.79 35.62
N ARG A 53 7.50 -30.89 34.69
CA ARG A 53 8.32 -31.25 33.53
C ARG A 53 9.75 -31.66 33.93
N ALA A 54 10.33 -30.98 34.92
CA ALA A 54 11.64 -31.31 35.46
C ALA A 54 11.66 -32.66 36.20
N CYS A 55 10.65 -32.96 37.03
CA CYS A 55 10.51 -34.28 37.68
C CYS A 55 10.34 -35.41 36.68
N MET A 56 9.48 -35.26 35.66
CA MET A 56 9.32 -36.28 34.61
C MET A 56 10.62 -36.51 33.83
N THR A 57 11.45 -35.46 33.64
CA THR A 57 12.74 -35.57 32.96
C THR A 57 13.82 -36.19 33.86
N GLY A 58 13.76 -35.93 35.17
CA GLY A 58 14.68 -36.49 36.17
C GLY A 58 14.45 -37.99 36.46
N GLU A 59 13.20 -38.46 36.45
CA GLU A 59 12.88 -39.89 36.59
C GLU A 59 13.30 -40.72 35.37
N LEU A 60 13.21 -40.14 34.16
CA LEU A 60 13.74 -40.76 32.94
C LEU A 60 15.28 -40.83 32.92
N ALA A 61 15.97 -39.90 33.61
CA ALA A 61 17.43 -39.92 33.74
C ALA A 61 17.92 -40.83 34.89
N ALA A 62 17.16 -40.97 35.98
CA ALA A 62 17.52 -41.82 37.12
C ALA A 62 17.33 -43.33 36.85
N SER A 63 16.49 -43.71 35.88
CA SER A 63 16.34 -45.10 35.43
C SER A 63 17.47 -45.57 34.49
N PHE A 64 18.43 -44.71 34.15
CA PHE A 64 19.50 -44.97 33.18
C PHE A 64 20.89 -44.91 33.84
N ASN A 65 21.11 -45.67 34.92
CA ASN A 65 22.44 -45.80 35.49
C ASN A 65 22.78 -47.26 35.84
N PRO A 66 23.36 -48.05 34.91
CA PRO A 66 24.04 -49.28 35.28
C PRO A 66 25.42 -48.94 35.89
N PRO A 67 25.88 -49.70 36.91
CA PRO A 67 27.17 -49.42 37.54
C PRO A 67 28.31 -49.78 36.58
N MET A 68 29.21 -48.81 36.36
CA MET A 68 30.49 -49.05 35.68
C MET A 68 31.36 -49.95 36.55
N ASP A 69 31.51 -51.21 36.16
CA ASP A 69 32.67 -52.02 36.54
C ASP A 69 33.38 -52.56 35.28
N ARG A 70 34.66 -52.82 35.49
CA ARG A 70 35.79 -52.84 34.58
C ARG A 70 35.67 -53.80 33.39
N SER A 71 36.28 -53.35 32.30
CA SER A 71 36.66 -54.13 31.13
C SER A 71 37.28 -55.48 31.53
N VAL A 72 36.57 -56.56 31.22
CA VAL A 72 37.14 -57.91 31.11
C VAL A 72 36.76 -58.44 29.74
N LEU A 73 37.78 -58.68 28.92
CA LEU A 73 37.72 -59.34 27.64
C LEU A 73 37.19 -60.77 27.81
N VAL A 74 36.04 -61.08 27.21
CA VAL A 74 35.58 -62.45 26.95
C VAL A 74 35.00 -62.50 25.52
N PRO A 75 35.36 -63.49 24.68
CA PRO A 75 34.91 -63.53 23.29
C PRO A 75 33.45 -63.97 23.19
N THR A 76 32.64 -63.18 22.50
CA THR A 76 31.25 -63.51 22.16
C THR A 76 31.21 -64.70 21.21
N ARG A 77 30.79 -65.86 21.71
CA ARG A 77 30.29 -66.97 20.89
C ARG A 77 28.82 -66.67 20.59
N SER A 78 28.53 -66.33 19.34
CA SER A 78 27.18 -66.05 18.86
C SER A 78 26.36 -67.35 18.77
N GLU A 79 25.38 -67.50 19.65
CA GLU A 79 24.18 -68.31 19.37
C GLU A 79 22.99 -67.35 19.17
N PRO A 80 22.23 -67.49 18.06
CA PRO A 80 21.12 -66.58 17.75
C PRO A 80 19.84 -67.00 18.50
N LEU A 81 19.34 -66.12 19.37
CA LEU A 81 17.97 -66.18 19.89
C LEU A 81 16.99 -65.61 18.83
N PRO A 82 15.73 -66.08 18.74
CA PRO A 82 14.82 -65.72 17.67
C PRO A 82 14.42 -64.25 17.73
N ALA A 83 14.46 -63.58 16.58
CA ALA A 83 14.05 -62.19 16.43
C ALA A 83 12.60 -61.99 16.89
N ALA A 84 12.41 -61.10 17.85
CA ALA A 84 11.10 -60.51 18.13
C ALA A 84 10.60 -59.81 16.85
N PRO A 85 9.30 -59.91 16.49
CA PRO A 85 8.79 -59.29 15.28
C PRO A 85 8.97 -57.77 15.34
N GLU A 86 9.65 -57.22 14.32
CA GLU A 86 9.78 -55.78 14.13
C GLU A 86 8.38 -55.13 14.09
N PRO A 87 8.17 -54.00 14.78
CA PRO A 87 6.91 -53.27 14.68
C PRO A 87 6.66 -52.86 13.23
N PRO A 88 5.41 -52.91 12.74
CA PRO A 88 5.09 -52.65 11.33
C PRO A 88 5.59 -51.26 10.91
N THR A 89 6.41 -51.23 9.88
CA THR A 89 6.86 -50.02 9.20
C THR A 89 5.65 -49.34 8.54
N LEU A 90 5.03 -48.40 9.26
CA LEU A 90 4.02 -47.52 8.70
C LEU A 90 4.59 -46.81 7.46
N PRO A 91 3.81 -46.66 6.37
CA PRO A 91 4.28 -46.00 5.14
C PRO A 91 4.85 -44.60 5.44
N HIS A 92 6.01 -44.32 4.85
CA HIS A 92 6.70 -43.05 4.99
C HIS A 92 6.04 -42.01 4.07
N VAL A 93 5.32 -41.05 4.65
CA VAL A 93 4.81 -39.91 3.88
C VAL A 93 5.97 -39.02 3.51
N ASN A 94 6.15 -38.75 2.22
CA ASN A 94 7.00 -37.64 1.80
C ASN A 94 6.18 -36.34 1.96
N PRO A 95 6.49 -35.48 2.97
CA PRO A 95 5.71 -34.26 3.22
C PRO A 95 5.73 -33.33 2.01
N ASP A 96 6.81 -33.34 1.22
CA ASP A 96 6.92 -32.49 0.04
C ASP A 96 5.92 -32.88 -1.05
N ALA A 97 5.82 -34.16 -1.35
CA ALA A 97 4.91 -34.71 -2.36
C ALA A 97 3.45 -34.51 -1.95
N PHE A 98 3.15 -34.69 -0.66
CA PHE A 98 1.83 -34.41 -0.11
C PHE A 98 1.44 -32.94 -0.31
N CYS A 99 2.32 -31.99 0.04
CA CYS A 99 2.03 -30.56 -0.11
C CYS A 99 1.76 -30.18 -1.56
N THR A 100 2.54 -30.71 -2.51
CA THR A 100 2.33 -30.45 -3.95
C THR A 100 0.95 -30.93 -4.40
N ALA A 101 0.57 -32.17 -4.08
CA ALA A 101 -0.74 -32.71 -4.43
C ALA A 101 -1.90 -31.93 -3.76
N ALA A 102 -1.71 -31.50 -2.50
CA ALA A 102 -2.70 -30.68 -1.80
C ALA A 102 -2.89 -29.32 -2.46
N PHE A 103 -1.81 -28.67 -2.93
CA PHE A 103 -1.89 -27.38 -3.63
C PHE A 103 -2.51 -27.51 -5.02
N GLU A 104 -2.22 -28.57 -5.77
CA GLU A 104 -2.85 -28.83 -7.07
C GLU A 104 -4.37 -28.99 -6.94
N LEU A 105 -4.82 -29.76 -5.93
CA LEU A 105 -6.25 -29.93 -5.66
C LEU A 105 -6.89 -28.63 -5.15
N ALA A 106 -6.20 -27.88 -4.30
CA ALA A 106 -6.67 -26.59 -3.81
C ALA A 106 -6.80 -25.54 -4.93
N ALA A 107 -5.92 -25.58 -5.93
CA ALA A 107 -5.96 -24.69 -7.10
C ALA A 107 -7.21 -24.91 -7.98
N ALA A 108 -7.78 -26.11 -7.98
CA ALA A 108 -9.05 -26.40 -8.67
C ALA A 108 -10.25 -25.65 -8.06
N GLY A 109 -10.14 -25.23 -6.79
CA GLY A 109 -11.11 -24.37 -6.11
C GLY A 109 -12.30 -25.07 -5.46
N ASP A 110 -12.28 -26.40 -5.35
CA ASP A 110 -13.31 -27.19 -4.67
C ASP A 110 -12.87 -27.53 -3.23
N ALA A 111 -13.28 -26.70 -2.28
CA ALA A 111 -12.97 -26.89 -0.86
C ALA A 111 -13.59 -28.19 -0.26
N PRO A 112 -14.84 -28.56 -0.56
CA PRO A 112 -15.40 -29.86 -0.18
C PRO A 112 -14.59 -31.06 -0.68
N ALA A 113 -14.18 -31.07 -1.95
CA ALA A 113 -13.37 -32.16 -2.50
C ALA A 113 -11.98 -32.23 -1.84
N LEU A 114 -11.37 -31.07 -1.57
CA LEU A 114 -10.12 -31.00 -0.82
C LEU A 114 -10.27 -31.55 0.60
N GLN A 115 -11.36 -31.20 1.30
CA GLN A 115 -11.64 -31.72 2.64
C GLN A 115 -11.82 -33.25 2.62
N ALA A 116 -12.55 -33.78 1.65
CA ALA A 116 -12.75 -35.23 1.49
C ALA A 116 -11.42 -35.95 1.23
N TRP A 117 -10.56 -35.38 0.37
CA TRP A 117 -9.23 -35.93 0.09
C TRP A 117 -8.31 -35.92 1.32
N LEU A 118 -8.33 -34.84 2.12
CA LEU A 118 -7.56 -34.75 3.37
C LEU A 118 -8.03 -35.77 4.41
N ALA A 119 -9.35 -35.97 4.54
CA ALA A 119 -9.92 -36.94 5.46
C ALA A 119 -9.56 -38.40 5.11
N GLY A 120 -9.41 -38.71 3.82
CA GLY A 120 -9.07 -40.04 3.32
C GLY A 120 -7.60 -40.47 3.47
N ARG A 121 -6.74 -39.68 4.12
CA ARG A 121 -5.30 -39.96 4.26
C ARG A 121 -4.94 -40.53 5.64
N PRO A 122 -4.88 -41.87 5.81
CA PRO A 122 -4.58 -42.50 7.10
C PRO A 122 -3.16 -42.19 7.61
N GLU A 123 -2.25 -41.82 6.71
CA GLU A 123 -0.85 -41.56 7.03
C GLU A 123 -0.63 -40.32 7.91
N LEU A 124 -1.63 -39.42 7.96
CA LEU A 124 -1.63 -38.18 8.74
C LEU A 124 -2.41 -38.30 10.06
N TRP A 125 -2.86 -39.51 10.45
CA TRP A 125 -3.55 -39.73 11.72
C TRP A 125 -2.60 -39.70 12.94
N SER A 126 -1.30 -39.89 12.72
CA SER A 126 -0.30 -39.67 13.77
C SER A 126 -0.17 -38.17 14.07
N LEU A 127 -0.38 -37.79 15.34
CA LEU A 127 -0.26 -36.40 15.82
C LEU A 127 1.10 -35.78 15.46
N GLN A 128 2.20 -36.51 15.64
CA GLN A 128 3.54 -36.02 15.36
C GLN A 128 3.78 -35.82 13.85
N ARG A 129 3.28 -36.74 13.01
CA ARG A 129 3.36 -36.59 11.54
C ARG A 129 2.51 -35.44 11.05
N LYS A 130 1.31 -35.28 11.60
CA LYS A 130 0.41 -34.18 11.27
C LYS A 130 1.05 -32.82 11.58
N ALA A 131 1.68 -32.68 12.74
CA ALA A 131 2.40 -31.46 13.11
C ALA A 131 3.60 -31.19 12.20
N HIS A 132 4.42 -32.21 11.90
CA HIS A 132 5.57 -32.06 11.01
C HIS A 132 5.17 -31.68 9.58
N THR A 133 4.17 -32.36 9.01
CA THR A 133 3.62 -32.04 7.69
C THR A 133 2.96 -30.65 7.68
N GLY A 134 2.29 -30.23 8.75
CA GLY A 134 1.72 -28.89 8.88
C GLY A 134 2.78 -27.79 8.88
N HIS A 135 3.91 -27.98 9.56
CA HIS A 135 5.04 -27.05 9.50
C HIS A 135 5.65 -26.97 8.09
N ALA A 136 5.88 -28.11 7.44
CA ALA A 136 6.40 -28.16 6.07
C ALA A 136 5.44 -27.48 5.06
N LEU A 137 4.12 -27.69 5.24
CA LEU A 137 3.08 -27.03 4.46
C LEU A 137 3.15 -25.51 4.61
N MET A 138 3.25 -25.02 5.86
CA MET A 138 3.30 -23.59 6.14
C MET A 138 4.56 -22.94 5.57
N GLU A 139 5.72 -23.58 5.71
CA GLU A 139 6.97 -23.11 5.09
C GLU A 139 6.83 -22.99 3.57
N LYS A 140 6.23 -24.00 2.92
CA LYS A 140 5.95 -23.95 1.49
C LYS A 140 4.93 -22.89 1.09
N LEU A 141 3.86 -22.71 1.87
CA LEU A 141 2.85 -21.68 1.61
C LEU A 141 3.49 -20.29 1.60
N TYR A 142 4.33 -19.96 2.59
CA TYR A 142 5.02 -18.67 2.63
C TYR A 142 6.08 -18.52 1.52
N ARG A 143 6.75 -19.61 1.13
CA ARG A 143 7.80 -19.56 0.09
C ARG A 143 7.23 -19.49 -1.33
N GLN A 144 6.19 -20.27 -1.63
CA GLN A 144 5.67 -20.45 -3.00
C GLN A 144 4.42 -19.62 -3.28
N VAL A 145 3.60 -19.33 -2.26
CA VAL A 145 2.32 -18.60 -2.37
C VAL A 145 1.45 -19.17 -3.51
N PRO A 146 1.07 -20.46 -3.43
CA PRO A 146 0.32 -21.13 -4.48
C PRO A 146 -1.06 -20.48 -4.71
N PRO A 147 -1.53 -20.38 -5.96
CA PRO A 147 -2.84 -19.82 -6.29
C PRO A 147 -3.95 -20.75 -5.80
N MET A 148 -4.75 -20.32 -4.82
CA MET A 148 -5.97 -21.02 -4.42
C MET A 148 -7.02 -20.06 -3.84
N PRO A 149 -8.31 -20.42 -3.82
CA PRO A 149 -9.35 -19.67 -3.12
C PRO A 149 -9.12 -19.64 -1.60
N ALA A 150 -9.71 -18.63 -0.95
CA ALA A 150 -9.67 -18.49 0.51
C ALA A 150 -10.28 -19.69 1.23
N ASP A 151 -11.36 -20.25 0.70
CA ASP A 151 -12.06 -21.40 1.30
C ASP A 151 -11.19 -22.66 1.31
N CYS A 152 -10.42 -22.89 0.23
CA CYS A 152 -9.46 -23.99 0.15
C CYS A 152 -8.31 -23.80 1.14
N LEU A 153 -7.75 -22.58 1.24
CA LEU A 153 -6.71 -22.27 2.20
C LEU A 153 -7.21 -22.44 3.64
N ALA A 154 -8.39 -21.92 3.97
CA ALA A 154 -9.02 -22.09 5.28
C ALA A 154 -9.24 -23.57 5.62
N THR A 155 -9.63 -24.38 4.64
CA THR A 155 -9.78 -25.84 4.81
C THR A 155 -8.45 -26.52 5.13
N LEU A 156 -7.37 -26.14 4.46
CA LEU A 156 -6.02 -26.64 4.76
C LEU A 156 -5.57 -26.24 6.17
N LEU A 157 -5.69 -24.95 6.51
CA LEU A 157 -5.29 -24.43 7.82
C LEU A 157 -6.08 -25.08 8.95
N ARG A 158 -7.40 -25.20 8.80
CA ARG A 158 -8.28 -25.86 9.78
C ARG A 158 -7.96 -27.35 9.94
N PHE A 159 -7.62 -28.05 8.86
CA PHE A 159 -7.24 -29.46 8.96
C PHE A 159 -5.99 -29.66 9.81
N PHE A 160 -5.00 -28.77 9.70
CA PHE A 160 -3.76 -28.82 10.47
C PHE A 160 -3.79 -28.07 11.81
N ASP A 161 -4.93 -27.48 12.20
CA ASP A 161 -5.07 -26.65 13.42
C ASP A 161 -4.13 -25.43 13.40
N LEU A 162 -4.00 -24.81 12.22
CA LEU A 162 -3.13 -23.66 11.94
C LEU A 162 -3.93 -22.38 11.67
N ASP A 163 -5.21 -22.33 12.01
CA ASP A 163 -6.10 -21.18 11.79
C ASP A 163 -6.19 -20.24 13.01
N HIS A 164 -5.52 -20.57 14.12
CA HIS A 164 -5.56 -19.80 15.36
C HIS A 164 -4.24 -19.07 15.67
N ALA A 165 -4.32 -17.90 16.30
CA ALA A 165 -3.14 -17.07 16.63
C ALA A 165 -2.10 -17.75 17.54
N LEU A 166 -2.49 -18.79 18.30
CA LEU A 166 -1.60 -19.55 19.19
C LEU A 166 -0.75 -20.61 18.45
N ALA A 167 -0.90 -20.79 17.14
CA ALA A 167 -0.20 -21.81 16.36
C ALA A 167 1.23 -21.39 15.96
N GLY A 168 1.78 -20.35 16.61
CA GLY A 168 3.20 -19.99 16.50
C GLY A 168 3.61 -19.29 15.20
N HIS A 169 2.65 -18.79 14.40
CA HIS A 169 2.91 -18.02 13.20
C HIS A 169 2.34 -16.61 13.30
N ASP A 170 2.91 -15.66 12.55
CA ASP A 170 2.49 -14.26 12.57
C ASP A 170 1.08 -14.11 11.94
N PRO A 171 0.08 -13.61 12.68
CA PRO A 171 -1.28 -13.44 12.18
C PRO A 171 -1.34 -12.44 11.01
N LEU A 172 -0.46 -11.44 10.97
CA LEU A 172 -0.42 -10.50 9.85
C LEU A 172 0.14 -11.16 8.58
N ALA A 173 1.17 -12.00 8.73
CA ALA A 173 1.73 -12.77 7.63
C ALA A 173 0.70 -13.74 7.05
N LEU A 174 -0.12 -14.38 7.90
CA LEU A 174 -1.20 -15.26 7.46
C LEU A 174 -2.26 -14.51 6.65
N LEU A 175 -2.70 -13.33 7.12
CA LEU A 175 -3.63 -12.48 6.37
C LEU A 175 -3.05 -12.01 5.03
N GLN A 176 -1.77 -11.66 4.99
CA GLN A 176 -1.08 -11.31 3.74
C GLN A 176 -1.01 -12.52 2.79
N LEU A 177 -0.69 -13.70 3.31
CA LEU A 177 -0.66 -14.94 2.54
C LEU A 177 -2.03 -15.23 1.92
N GLU A 178 -3.10 -15.19 2.73
CA GLU A 178 -4.47 -15.41 2.25
C GLU A 178 -4.86 -14.42 1.14
N ARG A 179 -4.53 -13.13 1.31
CA ARG A 179 -4.77 -12.14 0.24
C ARG A 179 -3.98 -12.48 -1.02
N ARG A 180 -2.71 -12.83 -0.90
CA ARG A 180 -1.84 -13.12 -2.05
C ARG A 180 -2.25 -14.37 -2.82
N THR A 181 -2.55 -15.47 -2.14
CA THR A 181 -2.97 -16.73 -2.77
C THR A 181 -4.30 -16.56 -3.50
N ARG A 182 -5.25 -15.87 -2.85
CA ARG A 182 -6.56 -15.52 -3.44
C ARG A 182 -6.41 -14.63 -4.66
N LEU A 183 -5.58 -13.59 -4.59
CA LEU A 183 -5.34 -12.67 -5.71
C LEU A 183 -4.62 -13.37 -6.87
N ALA A 184 -3.64 -14.22 -6.58
CA ALA A 184 -2.95 -15.03 -7.59
C ALA A 184 -3.94 -15.92 -8.34
N TRP A 185 -4.78 -16.63 -7.60
CA TRP A 185 -5.82 -17.49 -8.18
C TRP A 185 -6.82 -16.69 -9.04
N GLN A 186 -7.30 -15.55 -8.56
CA GLN A 186 -8.22 -14.68 -9.31
C GLN A 186 -7.64 -14.11 -10.61
N LEU A 187 -6.30 -13.99 -10.70
CA LEU A 187 -5.60 -13.47 -11.88
C LEU A 187 -5.23 -14.59 -12.87
N GLU A 188 -4.97 -15.80 -12.38
CA GLU A 188 -4.57 -16.96 -13.18
C GLU A 188 -5.76 -17.75 -13.73
N VAL A 189 -6.78 -17.97 -12.89
CA VAL A 189 -8.03 -18.59 -13.33
C VAL A 189 -8.70 -17.64 -14.31
N ALA A 190 -8.66 -18.02 -15.59
CA ALA A 190 -9.20 -17.28 -16.72
C ALA A 190 -10.72 -17.03 -16.63
N ASP A 191 -11.37 -17.53 -15.57
CA ASP A 191 -12.78 -17.34 -15.25
C ASP A 191 -13.01 -15.95 -14.65
N ARG A 192 -12.97 -14.96 -15.55
CA ARG A 192 -13.17 -13.53 -15.29
C ARG A 192 -14.51 -13.22 -14.64
N GLU A 193 -15.39 -14.20 -14.48
CA GLU A 193 -16.69 -14.08 -13.84
C GLU A 193 -16.55 -13.91 -12.33
N VAL A 194 -15.63 -14.63 -11.68
CA VAL A 194 -15.37 -14.47 -10.22
C VAL A 194 -14.80 -13.09 -9.92
N LEU A 195 -13.84 -12.64 -10.74
CA LEU A 195 -13.27 -11.29 -10.65
C LEU A 195 -14.33 -10.21 -10.95
N ALA A 196 -15.22 -10.46 -11.93
CA ALA A 196 -16.31 -9.55 -12.28
C ALA A 196 -17.37 -9.46 -11.18
N ALA A 197 -17.73 -10.57 -10.55
CA ALA A 197 -18.64 -10.61 -9.42
C ALA A 197 -18.09 -9.80 -8.24
N ARG A 198 -16.81 -9.99 -7.90
CA ARG A 198 -16.14 -9.27 -6.80
C ARG A 198 -16.08 -7.76 -7.03
N LEU A 199 -15.72 -7.34 -8.24
CA LEU A 199 -15.66 -5.93 -8.61
C LEU A 199 -17.04 -5.32 -8.92
N ALA A 200 -18.13 -6.05 -8.65
CA ALA A 200 -19.51 -5.66 -8.97
C ALA A 200 -19.65 -5.15 -10.42
N ILE A 201 -18.97 -5.80 -11.36
CA ILE A 201 -18.97 -5.41 -12.77
C ILE A 201 -20.36 -5.71 -13.36
N ARG A 202 -21.14 -4.66 -13.59
CA ARG A 202 -22.50 -4.76 -14.14
C ARG A 202 -22.52 -4.69 -15.67
N SER A 203 -21.48 -4.14 -16.30
CA SER A 203 -21.49 -3.88 -17.75
C SER A 203 -20.44 -4.66 -18.55
N SER A 204 -20.78 -5.00 -19.79
CA SER A 204 -19.88 -5.66 -20.74
C SER A 204 -18.66 -4.80 -21.11
N SER A 205 -18.77 -3.47 -21.00
CA SER A 205 -17.66 -2.54 -21.23
C SER A 205 -16.66 -2.56 -20.07
N GLN A 206 -17.14 -2.60 -18.82
CA GLN A 206 -16.29 -2.77 -17.63
C GLN A 206 -15.56 -4.12 -17.65
N ARG A 207 -16.24 -5.21 -18.05
CA ARG A 207 -15.61 -6.54 -18.19
C ARG A 207 -14.46 -6.52 -19.21
N ARG A 208 -14.68 -5.90 -20.39
CA ARG A 208 -13.64 -5.71 -21.41
C ARG A 208 -12.47 -4.87 -20.90
N ARG A 209 -12.74 -3.82 -20.13
CA ARG A 209 -11.71 -2.95 -19.53
C ARG A 209 -10.87 -3.71 -18.49
N ALA A 210 -11.50 -4.40 -17.55
CA ALA A 210 -10.80 -5.23 -16.54
C ALA A 210 -9.85 -6.23 -17.23
N HIS A 211 -10.37 -6.93 -18.25
CA HIS A 211 -9.56 -7.87 -19.02
C HIS A 211 -8.37 -7.22 -19.74
N TRP A 212 -8.55 -6.02 -20.28
CA TRP A 212 -7.46 -5.26 -20.89
C TRP A 212 -6.41 -4.81 -19.85
N ILE A 213 -6.83 -4.36 -18.66
CA ILE A 213 -5.91 -3.94 -17.57
C ILE A 213 -5.08 -5.12 -17.06
N VAL A 214 -5.70 -6.28 -16.82
CA VAL A 214 -4.97 -7.49 -16.40
C VAL A 214 -3.91 -7.87 -17.46
N ARG A 215 -4.28 -7.90 -18.75
CA ARG A 215 -3.32 -8.13 -19.85
C ARG A 215 -2.24 -7.04 -19.97
N LEU A 216 -2.52 -5.81 -19.53
CA LEU A 216 -1.54 -4.74 -19.49
C LEU A 216 -0.51 -4.97 -18.38
N LEU A 217 -0.97 -5.33 -17.17
CA LEU A 217 -0.15 -5.56 -15.98
C LEU A 217 0.69 -6.85 -16.08
N MET A 218 0.22 -7.85 -16.82
CA MET A 218 0.93 -9.12 -17.01
C MET A 218 2.05 -9.09 -18.04
N ARG A 219 2.14 -8.03 -18.84
CA ARG A 219 3.19 -7.88 -19.84
C ARG A 219 4.36 -7.09 -19.27
N PRO A 220 5.59 -7.29 -19.80
CA PRO A 220 6.76 -6.58 -19.32
C PRO A 220 6.64 -5.07 -19.52
N PHE A 221 7.23 -4.31 -18.59
CA PHE A 221 7.27 -2.86 -18.62
C PHE A 221 8.12 -2.37 -19.81
N ARG A 222 7.48 -1.74 -20.80
CA ARG A 222 8.15 -1.15 -21.97
C ARG A 222 7.64 0.27 -22.21
N TRP A 223 8.58 1.21 -22.33
CA TRP A 223 8.28 2.64 -22.48
C TRP A 223 7.32 2.98 -23.63
N PRO A 224 7.50 2.49 -24.88
CA PRO A 224 6.61 2.88 -25.99
C PRO A 224 5.15 2.55 -25.71
N ARG A 225 4.89 1.40 -25.09
CA ARG A 225 3.53 0.98 -24.73
C ARG A 225 2.96 1.80 -23.59
N VAL A 226 3.77 2.11 -22.58
CA VAL A 226 3.35 2.95 -21.45
C VAL A 226 2.98 4.35 -21.93
N LEU A 227 3.76 4.93 -22.83
CA LEU A 227 3.48 6.22 -23.44
C LEU A 227 2.21 6.17 -24.31
N PHE A 228 2.06 5.13 -25.14
CA PHE A 228 0.88 4.93 -25.96
C PHE A 228 -0.41 4.78 -25.12
N VAL A 229 -0.39 3.89 -24.13
CA VAL A 229 -1.53 3.71 -23.20
C VAL A 229 -1.79 4.97 -22.40
N GLY A 230 -0.74 5.66 -21.99
CA GLY A 230 -0.81 6.90 -21.25
C GLY A 230 -1.27 8.10 -22.09
N MET A 231 -1.40 7.98 -23.42
CA MET A 231 -1.89 9.07 -24.27
C MET A 231 -3.29 9.52 -23.85
N ASN A 232 -4.15 8.58 -23.45
CA ASN A 232 -5.40 8.90 -22.77
C ASN A 232 -5.15 9.23 -21.29
N SER A 233 -5.51 10.45 -20.89
CA SER A 233 -5.30 10.97 -19.53
C SER A 233 -6.08 10.20 -18.46
N ALA A 234 -7.22 9.60 -18.81
CA ALA A 234 -8.05 8.84 -17.87
C ALA A 234 -7.46 7.46 -17.52
N ASN A 235 -6.63 6.88 -18.40
CA ASN A 235 -6.16 5.51 -18.25
C ASN A 235 -5.32 5.30 -16.98
N ALA A 236 -4.50 6.27 -16.59
CA ALA A 236 -3.69 6.13 -15.37
C ALA A 236 -4.55 6.00 -14.12
N GLY A 237 -5.59 6.84 -13.99
CA GLY A 237 -6.57 6.76 -12.91
C GLY A 237 -7.33 5.44 -12.93
N LEU A 238 -7.88 5.07 -14.09
CA LEU A 238 -8.61 3.81 -14.25
C LEU A 238 -7.79 2.57 -13.87
N ILE A 239 -6.49 2.54 -14.21
CA ILE A 239 -5.59 1.44 -13.84
C ILE A 239 -5.34 1.43 -12.34
N ALA A 240 -5.10 2.59 -11.72
CA ALA A 240 -4.88 2.68 -10.28
C ALA A 240 -6.14 2.30 -9.49
N ASP A 241 -7.31 2.83 -9.87
CA ASP A 241 -8.59 2.52 -9.22
C ASP A 241 -8.93 1.02 -9.35
N PHE A 242 -8.65 0.41 -10.52
CA PHE A 242 -8.81 -1.03 -10.72
C PHE A 242 -7.87 -1.84 -9.81
N VAL A 243 -6.60 -1.46 -9.73
CA VAL A 243 -5.61 -2.11 -8.87
C VAL A 243 -6.03 -2.02 -7.40
N ASP A 244 -6.45 -0.83 -6.97
CA ASP A 244 -6.83 -0.56 -5.59
C ASP A 244 -8.11 -1.32 -5.23
N GLY A 245 -9.08 -1.41 -6.16
CA GLY A 245 -10.29 -2.21 -6.00
C GLY A 245 -10.04 -3.73 -6.00
N VAL A 246 -9.10 -4.23 -6.79
CA VAL A 246 -8.76 -5.66 -6.81
C VAL A 246 -7.98 -6.06 -5.55
N SER A 247 -7.07 -5.21 -5.10
CA SER A 247 -6.15 -5.50 -3.99
C SER A 247 -6.65 -5.06 -2.60
N ASP A 248 -7.90 -4.60 -2.48
CA ASP A 248 -8.45 -4.01 -1.24
C ASP A 248 -7.55 -2.90 -0.65
N ASN A 249 -6.98 -2.05 -1.52
CA ASN A 249 -5.97 -1.03 -1.20
C ASN A 249 -4.58 -1.54 -0.75
N HIS A 250 -4.30 -2.84 -0.88
CA HIS A 250 -3.00 -3.47 -0.58
C HIS A 250 -2.27 -3.92 -1.86
N PRO A 251 -1.79 -2.99 -2.70
CA PRO A 251 -1.10 -3.30 -3.96
C PRO A 251 0.14 -4.17 -3.78
N GLU A 252 0.77 -4.13 -2.61
CA GLU A 252 1.92 -4.93 -2.21
C GLU A 252 1.63 -6.43 -2.22
N ASP A 253 0.36 -6.84 -2.11
CA ASP A 253 -0.05 -8.25 -2.08
C ASP A 253 -0.37 -8.83 -3.48
N LEU A 254 -0.20 -8.04 -4.55
CA LEU A 254 -0.31 -8.57 -5.91
C LEU A 254 0.80 -9.60 -6.23
N PRO A 255 0.52 -10.62 -7.08
CA PRO A 255 1.49 -11.66 -7.43
C PRO A 255 2.79 -11.11 -8.00
N ALA A 256 3.90 -11.83 -7.77
CA ALA A 256 5.23 -11.46 -8.26
C ALA A 256 5.32 -11.39 -9.80
N ALA A 257 4.42 -12.07 -10.51
CA ALA A 257 4.31 -12.01 -11.96
C ALA A 257 3.94 -10.61 -12.48
N ILE A 258 3.33 -9.75 -11.64
CA ILE A 258 3.08 -8.34 -11.96
C ILE A 258 4.29 -7.49 -11.57
N ASN A 259 4.83 -6.75 -12.53
CA ASN A 259 6.01 -5.92 -12.30
C ASN A 259 5.70 -4.76 -11.32
N ARG A 260 6.36 -4.76 -10.17
CA ARG A 260 6.21 -3.72 -9.12
C ARG A 260 6.54 -2.31 -9.63
N ARG A 261 7.51 -2.16 -10.55
CA ARG A 261 7.85 -0.85 -11.15
C ARG A 261 6.71 -0.31 -12.00
N GLN A 262 6.03 -1.17 -12.75
CA GLN A 262 4.87 -0.80 -13.55
C GLN A 262 3.72 -0.33 -12.67
N LEU A 263 3.46 -1.05 -11.58
CA LEU A 263 2.42 -0.72 -10.61
C LEU A 263 2.68 0.65 -9.96
N ALA A 264 3.90 0.84 -9.46
CA ALA A 264 4.34 2.09 -8.86
C ALA A 264 4.24 3.26 -9.86
N PHE A 265 4.59 3.04 -11.13
CA PHE A 265 4.47 4.04 -12.18
C PHE A 265 3.01 4.47 -12.39
N TRP A 266 2.08 3.52 -12.57
CA TRP A 266 0.67 3.85 -12.84
C TRP A 266 -0.01 4.51 -11.65
N ARG A 267 0.26 4.04 -10.42
CA ARG A 267 -0.27 4.69 -9.20
C ARG A 267 0.29 6.09 -9.02
N ALA A 268 1.60 6.28 -9.22
CA ALA A 268 2.20 7.61 -9.16
C ALA A 268 1.67 8.53 -10.27
N ALA A 269 1.38 8.00 -11.46
CA ALA A 269 0.77 8.74 -12.56
C ALA A 269 -0.69 9.13 -12.28
N ALA A 270 -1.43 8.31 -11.52
CA ALA A 270 -2.81 8.55 -11.12
C ALA A 270 -2.93 9.57 -9.98
N GLU A 271 -1.88 9.76 -9.18
CA GLU A 271 -1.90 10.67 -8.03
C GLU A 271 -2.17 12.12 -8.47
N ARG A 272 -3.39 12.60 -8.19
CA ARG A 272 -3.85 13.93 -8.60
C ARG A 272 -3.28 15.04 -7.72
N ASP A 273 -2.98 14.72 -6.47
CA ASP A 273 -2.64 15.72 -5.47
C ASP A 273 -1.15 16.09 -5.46
N ARG A 274 -0.27 15.22 -5.92
CA ARG A 274 1.17 15.46 -5.93
C ARG A 274 1.68 15.51 -7.37
N VAL A 275 2.77 16.27 -7.56
CA VAL A 275 3.50 16.25 -8.83
C VAL A 275 4.51 15.12 -8.75
N THR A 276 4.28 14.08 -9.56
CA THR A 276 5.13 12.90 -9.63
C THR A 276 5.86 12.86 -10.97
N ARG A 277 7.04 12.21 -11.01
CA ARG A 277 7.82 12.05 -12.25
C ARG A 277 7.01 11.34 -13.35
N PRO A 278 6.28 10.23 -13.08
CA PRO A 278 5.45 9.57 -14.09
C PRO A 278 4.39 10.47 -14.73
N ARG A 279 3.76 11.35 -13.93
CA ARG A 279 2.76 12.28 -14.44
C ARG A 279 3.36 13.35 -15.35
N LEU A 280 4.56 13.84 -15.03
CA LEU A 280 5.33 14.74 -15.89
C LEU A 280 5.69 14.08 -17.22
N ILE A 281 6.18 12.84 -17.19
CA ILE A 281 6.55 12.09 -18.40
C ILE A 281 5.33 11.90 -19.31
N LEU A 282 4.21 11.42 -18.76
CA LEU A 282 3.01 11.18 -19.55
C LEU A 282 2.42 12.45 -20.13
N GLY A 283 2.36 13.54 -19.36
CA GLY A 283 1.83 14.79 -19.91
C GLY A 283 2.79 15.48 -20.87
N GLY A 284 4.10 15.42 -20.63
CA GLY A 284 5.12 15.87 -21.58
C GLY A 284 5.07 15.10 -22.90
N ALA A 285 4.83 13.79 -22.84
CA ALA A 285 4.62 12.98 -24.03
C ALA A 285 3.34 13.36 -24.80
N ARG A 286 2.25 13.68 -24.09
CA ARG A 286 1.01 14.17 -24.73
C ARG A 286 1.21 15.52 -25.39
N SER A 287 1.89 16.46 -24.72
CA SER A 287 2.19 17.77 -25.30
C SER A 287 3.10 17.65 -26.52
N ALA A 288 4.10 16.78 -26.47
CA ALA A 288 4.96 16.49 -27.62
C ALA A 288 4.17 15.85 -28.77
N ALA A 289 3.29 14.89 -28.49
CA ALA A 289 2.43 14.27 -29.50
C ALA A 289 1.46 15.28 -30.13
N MET A 290 0.88 16.19 -29.33
CA MET A 290 0.03 17.28 -29.83
C MET A 290 0.82 18.26 -30.70
N LEU A 291 2.04 18.64 -30.30
CA LEU A 291 2.91 19.49 -31.12
C LEU A 291 3.26 18.82 -32.45
N LEU A 292 3.63 17.54 -32.44
CA LEU A 292 3.90 16.78 -33.66
C LEU A 292 2.64 16.66 -34.54
N LEU A 293 1.48 16.41 -33.94
CA LEU A 293 0.21 16.37 -34.67
C LEU A 293 -0.10 17.72 -35.32
N GLY A 294 0.07 18.83 -34.59
CA GLY A 294 -0.10 20.17 -35.13
C GLY A 294 0.87 20.48 -36.27
N MET A 295 2.13 20.07 -36.13
CA MET A 295 3.17 20.23 -37.15
C MET A 295 2.89 19.42 -38.42
N LEU A 296 2.35 18.21 -38.29
CA LEU A 296 1.98 17.36 -39.43
C LEU A 296 0.68 17.80 -40.11
N LEU A 297 -0.31 18.26 -39.33
CA LEU A 297 -1.58 18.77 -39.87
C LEU A 297 -1.43 20.12 -40.58
N ALA A 298 -0.48 20.95 -40.15
CA ALA A 298 -0.20 22.26 -40.73
C ALA A 298 -0.10 22.26 -42.28
N PRO A 299 0.83 21.52 -42.91
CA PRO A 299 0.94 21.49 -44.36
C PRO A 299 -0.26 20.81 -45.05
N LEU A 300 -0.86 19.80 -44.42
CA LEU A 300 -2.03 19.10 -44.96
C LEU A 300 -3.27 20.01 -45.02
N LEU A 301 -3.53 20.78 -43.95
CA LEU A 301 -4.59 21.79 -43.96
C LEU A 301 -4.31 22.88 -45.00
N SER A 302 -3.05 23.30 -45.13
CA SER A 302 -2.67 24.29 -46.16
C SER A 302 -2.98 23.80 -47.57
N GLN A 303 -2.75 22.51 -47.87
CA GLN A 303 -3.03 21.92 -49.18
C GLN A 303 -4.53 21.65 -49.40
N TRP A 304 -5.28 21.27 -48.36
CA TRP A 304 -6.73 21.04 -48.49
C TRP A 304 -7.49 22.35 -48.73
N PHE A 305 -7.09 23.43 -48.06
CA PHE A 305 -7.79 24.72 -48.11
C PHE A 305 -7.21 25.70 -49.15
N SER A 306 -6.66 25.17 -50.26
CA SER A 306 -5.92 25.85 -51.35
C SER A 306 -6.67 26.98 -52.10
N GLY A 307 -7.24 27.94 -51.38
CA GLY A 307 -7.87 29.11 -51.98
C GLY A 307 -8.58 30.09 -51.04
N ARG A 308 -8.67 29.85 -49.72
CA ARG A 308 -9.41 30.78 -48.81
C ARG A 308 -8.82 31.03 -47.42
N MET A 309 -7.86 30.25 -46.93
CA MET A 309 -7.30 30.47 -45.58
C MET A 309 -5.95 31.17 -45.62
N SER A 310 -5.87 32.33 -44.94
CA SER A 310 -4.62 33.03 -44.65
C SER A 310 -3.68 32.19 -43.79
N PHE A 311 -2.36 32.37 -43.95
CA PHE A 311 -1.35 31.79 -43.07
C PHE A 311 -1.62 32.08 -41.57
N GLN A 312 -2.20 33.26 -41.28
CA GLN A 312 -2.61 33.64 -39.93
C GLN A 312 -3.71 32.74 -39.35
N THR A 313 -4.73 32.36 -40.12
CA THR A 313 -5.79 31.46 -39.63
C THR A 313 -5.27 30.06 -39.35
N MET A 314 -4.28 29.60 -40.12
CA MET A 314 -3.60 28.32 -39.86
C MET A 314 -2.80 28.35 -38.55
N LEU A 315 -2.05 29.43 -38.29
CA LEU A 315 -1.33 29.62 -37.02
C LEU A 315 -2.29 29.68 -35.83
N ILE A 316 -3.43 30.35 -35.97
CA ILE A 316 -4.47 30.40 -34.94
C ILE A 316 -5.03 28.99 -34.66
N ALA A 317 -5.31 28.20 -35.69
CA ALA A 317 -5.82 26.84 -35.53
C ALA A 317 -4.83 25.92 -34.81
N ILE A 318 -3.53 25.98 -35.19
CA ILE A 318 -2.47 25.24 -34.51
C ILE A 318 -2.31 25.74 -33.06
N GLY A 319 -2.36 27.06 -32.86
CA GLY A 319 -2.34 27.68 -31.54
C GLY A 319 -3.46 27.15 -30.65
N MET A 320 -4.70 27.09 -31.17
CA MET A 320 -5.86 26.54 -30.45
C MET A 320 -5.68 25.07 -30.05
N LEU A 321 -5.07 24.25 -30.92
CA LEU A 321 -4.77 22.86 -30.61
C LEU A 321 -3.74 22.71 -29.46
N MET A 322 -2.85 23.70 -29.30
CA MET A 322 -1.82 23.70 -28.25
C MET A 322 -2.29 24.26 -26.90
N ILE A 323 -3.40 25.01 -26.85
CA ILE A 323 -3.93 25.60 -25.61
C ILE A 323 -4.07 24.55 -24.48
N PRO A 324 -4.67 23.36 -24.67
CA PRO A 324 -4.80 22.38 -23.59
C PRO A 324 -3.45 21.91 -23.04
N SER A 325 -2.44 21.76 -23.91
CA SER A 325 -1.08 21.38 -23.51
C SER A 325 -0.38 22.50 -22.74
N ALA A 326 -0.53 23.75 -23.20
CA ALA A 326 0.02 24.91 -22.52
C ALA A 326 -0.61 25.12 -21.14
N LEU A 327 -1.95 25.02 -21.04
CA LEU A 327 -2.68 25.08 -19.77
C LEU A 327 -2.25 23.96 -18.81
N TRP A 328 -2.07 22.74 -19.32
CA TRP A 328 -1.58 21.62 -18.51
C TRP A 328 -0.14 21.83 -18.02
N ALA A 329 0.74 22.37 -18.87
CA ALA A 329 2.13 22.66 -18.50
C ALA A 329 2.19 23.77 -17.44
N LEU A 330 1.44 24.85 -17.65
CA LEU A 330 1.31 25.95 -16.68
C LEU A 330 0.76 25.44 -15.34
N TRP A 331 -0.25 24.59 -15.39
CA TRP A 331 -0.81 23.91 -14.22
C TRP A 331 0.23 23.10 -13.45
N MET A 332 1.09 22.37 -14.16
CA MET A 332 2.11 21.54 -13.56
C MET A 332 3.24 22.37 -12.95
N ALA A 333 3.67 23.42 -13.65
CA ALA A 333 4.64 24.40 -13.15
C ALA A 333 4.14 25.08 -11.87
N TRP A 334 2.87 25.51 -11.86
CA TRP A 334 2.21 26.07 -10.69
C TRP A 334 2.18 25.08 -9.51
N SER A 335 1.81 23.83 -9.78
CA SER A 335 1.76 22.79 -8.76
C SER A 335 3.14 22.49 -8.15
N LEU A 336 4.20 22.52 -8.98
CA LEU A 336 5.59 22.39 -8.53
C LEU A 336 6.00 23.58 -7.65
N LEU A 337 5.75 24.81 -8.11
CA LEU A 337 6.07 26.04 -7.39
C LEU A 337 5.41 26.07 -6.01
N VAL A 338 4.11 25.76 -5.95
CA VAL A 338 3.33 25.64 -4.72
C VAL A 338 3.96 24.59 -3.79
N SER A 339 4.26 23.40 -4.32
CA SER A 339 4.85 22.32 -3.51
C SER A 339 6.23 22.68 -2.95
N TRP A 340 7.04 23.43 -3.69
CA TRP A 340 8.35 23.91 -3.25
C TRP A 340 8.24 25.01 -2.20
N TYR A 341 7.30 25.95 -2.39
CA TYR A 341 7.06 27.07 -1.49
C TYR A 341 6.47 26.63 -0.13
N LEU A 342 5.63 25.59 -0.12
CA LEU A 342 4.96 25.08 1.09
C LEU A 342 5.80 24.10 1.93
N ARG A 343 6.97 23.65 1.45
CA ARG A 343 7.83 22.73 2.23
C ARG A 343 8.22 23.37 3.57
N PRO A 344 8.19 22.61 4.69
CA PRO A 344 8.65 23.11 5.97
C PRO A 344 10.10 23.60 5.84
N GLU A 345 10.35 24.80 6.34
CA GLU A 345 11.69 25.38 6.37
C GLU A 345 12.44 24.70 7.52
N CYS A 346 13.49 23.91 7.22
CA CYS A 346 14.38 23.42 8.27
C CYS A 346 15.04 24.63 8.94
N MET A 347 15.10 24.62 10.27
CA MET A 347 15.47 25.75 11.13
C MET A 347 16.97 26.13 11.08
N THR A 348 17.61 26.11 9.90
CA THR A 348 18.99 26.59 9.75
C THR A 348 19.01 28.00 9.14
N ALA A 349 19.79 28.86 9.78
CA ALA A 349 19.75 30.33 9.78
C ALA A 349 20.07 31.07 8.46
N ARG A 350 20.06 30.40 7.30
CA ARG A 350 20.09 31.09 6.01
C ARG A 350 18.64 31.30 5.57
N ARG A 351 18.11 32.51 5.82
CA ARG A 351 16.80 32.99 5.32
C ARG A 351 16.51 32.36 3.97
N SER A 352 15.62 31.38 3.95
CA SER A 352 15.39 30.62 2.74
C SER A 352 14.91 31.59 1.66
N VAL A 353 15.52 31.56 0.48
CA VAL A 353 15.17 32.39 -0.69
C VAL A 353 13.65 32.38 -0.95
N ARG A 354 12.97 31.31 -0.52
CA ARG A 354 11.51 31.15 -0.52
C ARG A 354 10.77 32.30 0.17
N ALA A 355 11.27 32.82 1.29
CA ALA A 355 10.60 33.88 2.04
C ALA A 355 10.50 35.19 1.24
N TYR A 356 11.41 35.43 0.28
CA TYR A 356 11.46 36.65 -0.52
C TYR A 356 10.75 36.54 -1.88
N LEU A 357 10.26 35.35 -2.25
CA LEU A 357 9.59 35.14 -3.54
C LEU A 357 8.33 36.02 -3.69
N VAL A 358 7.45 36.03 -2.69
CA VAL A 358 6.20 36.81 -2.74
C VAL A 358 6.48 38.32 -2.81
N PRO A 359 7.32 38.91 -1.94
CA PRO A 359 7.69 40.32 -2.07
C PRO A 359 8.32 40.69 -3.42
N ALA A 360 9.18 39.83 -3.97
CA ALA A 360 9.82 40.07 -5.26
C ALA A 360 8.81 40.06 -6.42
N LEU A 361 7.85 39.11 -6.43
CA LEU A 361 6.79 39.07 -7.43
C LEU A 361 5.84 40.26 -7.32
N CYS A 362 5.51 40.69 -6.10
CA CYS A 362 4.69 41.90 -5.88
C CYS A 362 5.42 43.16 -6.36
N ALA A 363 6.69 43.34 -6.00
CA ALA A 363 7.48 44.49 -6.43
C ALA A 363 7.62 44.56 -7.96
N GLY A 364 7.97 43.43 -8.60
CA GLY A 364 8.08 43.36 -10.05
C GLY A 364 6.76 43.65 -10.76
N GLY A 365 5.63 43.18 -10.21
CA GLY A 365 4.33 43.42 -10.82
C GLY A 365 3.84 44.86 -10.68
N VAL A 366 4.16 45.53 -9.57
CA VAL A 366 3.87 46.96 -9.38
C VAL A 366 4.71 47.81 -10.33
N VAL A 367 6.01 47.49 -10.50
CA VAL A 367 6.87 48.17 -11.47
C VAL A 367 6.34 48.02 -12.90
N LEU A 368 5.92 46.81 -13.29
CA LEU A 368 5.32 46.60 -14.62
C LEU A 368 3.99 47.34 -14.79
N GLY A 369 3.17 47.44 -13.74
CA GLY A 369 1.94 48.27 -13.77
C GLY A 369 2.24 49.75 -13.98
N ALA A 370 3.28 50.29 -13.31
CA ALA A 370 3.70 51.68 -13.45
C ALA A 370 4.16 52.03 -14.88
N GLU A 371 4.69 51.06 -15.63
CA GLU A 371 5.11 51.21 -17.04
C GLU A 371 3.92 51.08 -18.03
N GLY A 372 2.68 51.04 -17.54
CA GLY A 372 1.49 50.86 -18.38
C GLY A 372 1.28 49.42 -18.88
N LEU A 373 2.05 48.46 -18.35
CA LEU A 373 1.93 47.04 -18.64
C LEU A 373 1.06 46.32 -17.59
N ASP A 374 -0.07 46.91 -17.23
CA ASP A 374 -0.99 46.43 -16.17
C ASP A 374 -1.35 44.94 -16.29
N GLY A 375 -1.57 44.47 -17.53
CA GLY A 375 -1.87 43.07 -17.79
C GLY A 375 -0.73 42.12 -17.39
N PHE A 376 0.52 42.50 -17.67
CA PHE A 376 1.70 41.71 -17.29
C PHE A 376 1.99 41.82 -15.79
N GLY A 377 1.76 42.99 -15.18
CA GLY A 377 1.87 43.18 -13.73
C GLY A 377 0.91 42.28 -12.95
N LEU A 378 -0.35 42.19 -13.38
CA LEU A 378 -1.36 41.32 -12.78
C LEU A 378 -0.99 39.83 -12.88
N VAL A 379 -0.42 39.41 -14.02
CA VAL A 379 0.04 38.03 -14.23
C VAL A 379 1.14 37.64 -13.22
N LEU A 380 1.92 38.61 -12.71
CA LEU A 380 2.93 38.37 -11.69
C LEU A 380 2.37 38.44 -10.25
N ILE A 381 1.48 39.40 -9.99
CA ILE A 381 0.89 39.65 -8.66
C ILE A 381 -0.13 38.57 -8.27
N ALA A 382 -0.95 38.09 -9.20
CA ALA A 382 -1.98 37.09 -8.92
C ALA A 382 -1.41 35.76 -8.36
N PRO A 383 -0.36 35.16 -8.95
CA PRO A 383 0.37 34.04 -8.36
C PRO A 383 0.92 34.34 -6.95
N ALA A 384 1.49 35.53 -6.75
CA ALA A 384 2.09 35.93 -5.47
C ALA A 384 1.06 35.98 -4.34
N PHE A 385 -0.10 36.59 -4.61
CA PHE A 385 -1.24 36.63 -3.72
C PHE A 385 -1.68 35.23 -3.30
N TRP A 386 -1.90 34.34 -4.27
CA TRP A 386 -2.35 32.98 -3.99
C TRP A 386 -1.33 32.14 -3.22
N LEU A 387 -0.03 32.31 -3.49
CA LEU A 387 1.01 31.66 -2.71
C LEU A 387 0.99 32.13 -1.25
N ALA A 388 0.84 33.43 -1.00
CA ALA A 388 0.78 34.01 0.34
C ALA A 388 -0.43 33.50 1.13
N VAL A 389 -1.63 33.60 0.55
CA VAL A 389 -2.87 33.10 1.15
C VAL A 389 -2.77 31.60 1.41
N ARG A 390 -2.32 30.81 0.43
CA ARG A 390 -2.24 29.36 0.59
C ARG A 390 -1.24 28.92 1.66
N ARG A 391 -0.10 29.60 1.78
CA ARG A 391 0.89 29.33 2.84
C ARG A 391 0.31 29.61 4.22
N TYR A 392 -0.36 30.76 4.39
CA TYR A 392 -1.05 31.11 5.62
C TYR A 392 -2.09 30.05 6.01
N TRP A 393 -2.93 29.62 5.07
CA TRP A 393 -3.98 28.63 5.34
C TRP A 393 -3.40 27.23 5.58
N TYR A 394 -2.40 26.78 4.83
CA TYR A 394 -1.79 25.47 5.02
C TYR A 394 -1.13 25.31 6.40
N ARG A 395 -0.50 26.36 6.93
CA ARG A 395 0.20 26.34 8.22
C ARG A 395 -0.71 26.60 9.43
N HIS A 396 -1.85 27.27 9.22
CA HIS A 396 -2.71 27.75 10.30
C HIS A 396 -4.13 27.18 10.31
N ALA A 397 -4.62 26.64 9.20
CA ALA A 397 -5.93 25.99 9.12
C ALA A 397 -5.74 24.48 8.95
N SER A 398 -5.44 23.78 10.05
CA SER A 398 -5.23 22.32 10.10
C SER A 398 -6.45 21.46 9.72
N ARG A 399 -7.55 22.05 9.27
CA ARG A 399 -8.86 21.37 9.11
C ARG A 399 -9.47 21.35 7.70
N HIS A 400 -8.92 22.04 6.69
CA HIS A 400 -9.60 22.12 5.38
C HIS A 400 -8.93 21.24 4.32
N ALA A 401 -9.44 20.02 4.14
CA ALA A 401 -9.10 19.12 3.03
C ALA A 401 -9.37 19.74 1.64
N LEU A 402 -10.28 20.72 1.58
CA LEU A 402 -10.70 21.41 0.35
C LEU A 402 -9.53 22.08 -0.40
N LEU A 403 -8.55 22.66 0.31
CA LEU A 403 -7.39 23.33 -0.28
C LEU A 403 -6.30 22.38 -0.79
N ARG A 404 -6.46 21.08 -0.54
CA ARG A 404 -5.59 20.03 -1.07
C ARG A 404 -6.02 19.61 -2.47
N SER A 405 -7.29 19.78 -2.82
CA SER A 405 -7.85 19.35 -4.09
C SER A 405 -7.16 19.99 -5.31
N GLY A 406 -7.08 19.23 -6.40
CA GLY A 406 -6.59 19.73 -7.69
C GLY A 406 -7.47 20.84 -8.26
N HIS A 407 -8.78 20.79 -8.10
CA HIS A 407 -9.69 21.80 -8.68
C HIS A 407 -9.53 23.18 -8.03
N VAL A 408 -9.35 23.24 -6.71
CA VAL A 408 -9.16 24.52 -6.00
C VAL A 408 -7.87 25.22 -6.43
N ARG A 409 -6.79 24.48 -6.75
CA ARG A 409 -5.58 25.15 -7.27
C ARG A 409 -5.79 25.72 -8.68
N LEU A 410 -6.64 25.10 -9.50
CA LEU A 410 -6.88 25.56 -10.88
C LEU A 410 -7.75 26.81 -10.86
N MET A 411 -8.80 26.78 -10.05
CA MET A 411 -9.61 27.95 -9.75
C MET A 411 -8.76 29.09 -9.18
N SER A 412 -7.81 28.79 -8.27
CA SER A 412 -6.92 29.83 -7.75
C SER A 412 -6.04 30.48 -8.82
N LEU A 413 -5.45 29.70 -9.73
CA LEU A 413 -4.58 30.25 -10.78
C LEU A 413 -5.36 31.15 -11.75
N LEU A 414 -6.59 30.76 -12.10
CA LEU A 414 -7.37 31.43 -13.16
C LEU A 414 -8.33 32.51 -12.65
N ALA A 415 -8.71 32.51 -11.37
CA ALA A 415 -9.74 33.41 -10.85
C ALA A 415 -9.41 34.90 -11.04
N ILE A 416 -8.19 35.33 -10.75
CA ILE A 416 -7.82 36.76 -10.81
C ILE A 416 -7.66 37.25 -12.26
N PRO A 417 -6.95 36.54 -13.16
CA PRO A 417 -6.89 36.92 -14.57
C PRO A 417 -8.26 36.94 -15.26
N VAL A 418 -9.11 35.95 -14.96
CA VAL A 418 -10.46 35.87 -15.53
C VAL A 418 -11.34 36.99 -15.00
N LEU A 419 -11.31 37.25 -13.69
CA LEU A 419 -12.09 38.35 -13.09
C LEU A 419 -11.67 39.71 -13.66
N HIS A 420 -10.37 39.94 -13.83
CA HIS A 420 -9.86 41.16 -14.47
C HIS A 420 -10.30 41.26 -15.93
N GLY A 421 -10.20 40.17 -16.69
CA GLY A 421 -10.67 40.11 -18.07
C GLY A 421 -12.17 40.42 -18.19
N VAL A 422 -13.00 39.82 -17.33
CA VAL A 422 -14.47 40.03 -17.31
C VAL A 422 -14.84 41.46 -16.93
N LEU A 423 -14.19 42.03 -15.90
CA LEU A 423 -14.46 43.39 -15.45
C LEU A 423 -14.04 44.47 -16.46
N ASN A 424 -13.08 44.14 -17.32
CA ASN A 424 -12.59 45.03 -18.37
C ASN A 424 -13.21 44.75 -19.75
N ALA A 425 -13.84 43.60 -19.98
CA ALA A 425 -14.47 43.22 -21.25
C ALA A 425 -15.65 44.12 -21.68
N GLY A 426 -16.12 45.02 -20.80
CA GLY A 426 -17.20 45.96 -21.09
C GLY A 426 -16.85 47.44 -20.87
N ARG A 427 -15.61 47.77 -20.49
CA ARG A 427 -15.17 49.16 -20.25
C ARG A 427 -14.29 49.62 -21.41
N GLY A 428 -14.87 50.36 -22.34
CA GLY A 428 -14.20 50.88 -23.54
C GLY A 428 -13.20 52.01 -23.27
N GLY A 429 -12.14 51.75 -22.50
CA GLY A 429 -10.96 52.62 -22.44
C GLY A 429 -10.33 52.81 -21.06
N GLU A 430 -11.10 52.75 -19.97
CA GLU A 430 -10.56 52.91 -18.61
C GLU A 430 -10.31 51.53 -17.96
N LEU A 431 -9.09 51.01 -18.11
CA LEU A 431 -8.65 49.83 -17.36
C LEU A 431 -8.53 50.22 -15.88
N VAL A 432 -9.36 49.61 -15.04
CA VAL A 432 -9.18 49.74 -13.58
C VAL A 432 -8.03 48.83 -13.17
N SER A 433 -6.88 49.40 -12.80
CA SER A 433 -5.72 48.63 -12.32
C SER A 433 -5.97 48.15 -10.89
N PHE A 434 -6.37 46.89 -10.74
CA PHE A 434 -6.51 46.23 -9.43
C PHE A 434 -5.18 45.67 -8.91
N GLY A 435 -4.07 45.84 -9.64
CA GLY A 435 -2.77 45.23 -9.34
C GLY A 435 -2.23 45.64 -7.97
N GLU A 436 -2.26 46.94 -7.67
CA GLU A 436 -1.74 47.49 -6.41
C GLU A 436 -2.51 46.98 -5.18
N ILE A 437 -3.85 46.91 -5.29
CA ILE A 437 -4.72 46.41 -4.21
C ILE A 437 -4.42 44.93 -3.95
N ILE A 438 -4.28 44.11 -5.00
CA ILE A 438 -3.98 42.69 -4.86
C ILE A 438 -2.56 42.49 -4.31
N ALA A 439 -1.59 43.32 -4.72
CA ALA A 439 -0.23 43.30 -4.18
C ALA A 439 -0.21 43.66 -2.68
N ALA A 440 -0.97 44.69 -2.26
CA ALA A 440 -1.11 45.06 -0.86
C ALA A 440 -1.72 43.93 -0.03
N LEU A 441 -2.79 43.29 -0.52
CA LEU A 441 -3.41 42.14 0.14
C LEU A 441 -2.45 40.93 0.21
N ALA A 442 -1.64 40.69 -0.82
CA ALA A 442 -0.62 39.64 -0.83
C ALA A 442 0.44 39.87 0.25
N MET A 443 0.92 41.11 0.37
CA MET A 443 1.89 41.52 1.38
C MET A 443 1.30 41.45 2.80
N LEU A 444 0.03 41.80 2.99
CA LEU A 444 -0.67 41.62 4.27
C LEU A 444 -0.75 40.14 4.66
N ALA A 445 -1.15 39.25 3.74
CA ALA A 445 -1.18 37.81 4.01
C ALA A 445 0.22 37.24 4.33
N TRP A 446 1.25 37.68 3.60
CA TRP A 446 2.64 37.27 3.81
C TRP A 446 3.19 37.75 5.16
N THR A 447 2.96 39.02 5.52
CA THR A 447 3.39 39.57 6.82
C THR A 447 2.67 38.90 7.99
N ALA A 448 1.38 38.59 7.85
CA ALA A 448 0.62 37.85 8.86
C ALA A 448 1.18 36.44 9.10
N ASP A 449 1.54 35.70 8.04
CA ASP A 449 2.19 34.39 8.15
C ASP A 449 3.55 34.47 8.88
N LEU A 450 4.39 35.46 8.53
CA LEU A 450 5.69 35.64 9.19
C LEU A 450 5.58 36.01 10.66
N ARG A 451 4.62 36.86 11.05
CA ARG A 451 4.39 37.22 12.46
C ARG A 451 4.01 35.99 13.28
N LYS A 452 3.11 35.16 12.76
CA LYS A 452 2.64 33.95 13.44
C LYS A 452 3.72 32.85 13.49
N GLN A 453 4.59 32.78 12.48
CA GLN A 453 5.78 31.93 12.50
C GLN A 453 6.72 32.32 13.65
N ARG A 454 6.99 33.61 13.84
CA ARG A 454 7.83 34.10 14.95
C ARG A 454 7.23 33.79 16.33
N GLN A 455 5.92 33.97 16.50
CA GLN A 455 5.23 33.64 17.75
C GLN A 455 5.40 32.17 18.14
N ARG A 456 5.19 31.23 17.20
CA ARG A 456 5.38 29.80 17.47
C ARG A 456 6.82 29.42 17.75
N SER A 457 7.79 30.07 17.09
CA SER A 457 9.20 29.84 17.39
C SER A 457 9.58 30.36 18.79
N ALA A 458 8.92 31.40 19.29
CA ALA A 458 9.11 31.91 20.64
C ALA A 458 8.37 31.08 21.72
N GLU A 459 7.31 30.37 21.36
CA GLU A 459 6.60 29.42 22.26
C GLU A 459 7.30 28.05 22.35
N ALA A 460 8.09 27.68 21.33
CA ALA A 460 8.71 26.36 21.22
C ALA A 460 10.20 26.31 21.65
N GLY A 461 10.82 27.45 21.90
CA GLY A 461 12.16 27.58 22.48
C GLY A 461 12.06 28.16 23.88
#